data_AF-A0A4Q3RKQ1-F1
#
_entry.id   AF-A0A4Q3RKQ1-F1
#
_cell.length_a   1.000
_cell.length_b   1.000
_cell.length_c   1.000
_cell.angle_alpha   90.00
_cell.angle_beta   90.00
_cell.angle_gamma   90.00
#
_symmetry.space_group_name_H-M   'P 1'
#
loop_
_entity.id
_entity.type
_entity.pdbx_description
1 polymer ?
#
loop_
_entity_poly.entity_id
_entity_poly.type
_entity_poly.pdbx_seq_one_letter_code
_entity_poly.pdbx_strand_id
1 'polypeptide(L)' 'LKALEENKFVKVDKGFIGRKTNTTYSITKAGDKAFRAHIDALEKMINATK' A
#
# COMPACT_ATOMS: atom_id res chain seq x y z
N LEU A 1 -2.76 -8.50 -1.13
CA LEU A 1 -3.20 -7.62 -0.03
C LEU A 1 -2.90 -8.20 1.35
N LYS A 2 -3.14 -9.50 1.61
CA LYS A 2 -2.85 -10.14 2.91
C LYS A 2 -1.42 -9.90 3.42
N ALA A 3 -0.41 -10.03 2.55
CA ALA A 3 0.98 -9.71 2.90
C ALA A 3 1.20 -8.21 3.25
N LEU A 4 0.48 -7.28 2.63
CA LEU A 4 0.59 -5.84 2.95
C LEU A 4 -0.10 -5.49 4.28
N GLU A 5 -1.17 -6.21 4.62
CA GLU A 5 -1.81 -6.17 5.94
C GLU A 5 -0.88 -6.74 7.02
N GLU A 6 -0.31 -7.92 6.78
CA GLU A 6 0.62 -8.59 7.71
C GLU A 6 1.86 -7.74 7.98
N ASN A 7 2.39 -7.08 6.95
CA ASN A 7 3.50 -6.13 7.08
C ASN A 7 3.06 -4.73 7.57
N LYS A 8 1.78 -4.54 7.93
CA LYS A 8 1.21 -3.28 8.45
C LYS A 8 1.41 -2.07 7.53
N PHE A 9 1.54 -2.30 6.23
CA PHE A 9 1.65 -1.23 5.22
C PHE A 9 0.30 -0.67 4.81
N VAL A 10 -0.77 -1.44 5.00
CA VAL A 10 -2.14 -1.03 4.67
C VAL A 10 -3.05 -1.30 5.87
N LYS A 11 -3.83 -0.30 6.25
CA LYS A 11 -4.92 -0.41 7.23
C LYS A 11 -6.18 -0.88 6.51
N VAL A 12 -6.88 -1.82 7.12
CA VAL A 12 -8.14 -2.35 6.60
C VAL A 12 -9.27 -1.98 7.52
N ASP A 13 -10.28 -1.33 6.94
CA ASP A 13 -11.48 -0.91 7.62
C ASP A 13 -12.67 -1.62 6.97
N LYS A 14 -13.26 -2.54 7.73
CA LYS A 14 -14.42 -3.32 7.30
C LYS A 14 -15.65 -2.68 7.90
N GLY A 15 -16.47 -2.10 7.04
CA GLY A 15 -17.75 -1.53 7.39
C GLY A 15 -18.87 -2.13 6.56
N PHE A 16 -20.05 -1.57 6.74
CA PHE A 16 -21.22 -1.85 5.92
C PHE A 16 -21.80 -0.54 5.40
N ILE A 17 -22.10 -0.48 4.11
CA ILE A 17 -22.89 0.60 3.52
C ILE A 17 -24.25 0.00 3.21
N GLY A 18 -25.23 0.31 4.06
CA GLY A 18 -26.54 -0.34 4.04
C GLY A 18 -26.42 -1.84 4.34
N ARG A 19 -26.91 -2.70 3.43
CA ARG A 19 -26.85 -4.17 3.54
C ARG A 19 -25.62 -4.80 2.85
N LYS A 20 -24.71 -4.01 2.30
CA LYS A 20 -23.52 -4.50 1.59
C LYS A 20 -22.26 -4.24 2.40
N THR A 21 -21.41 -5.26 2.50
CA THR A 21 -20.08 -5.14 3.11
C THR A 21 -19.23 -4.18 2.28
N ASN A 22 -18.63 -3.20 2.93
CA ASN A 22 -17.68 -2.28 2.30
C ASN A 22 -16.35 -2.40 3.03
N THR A 23 -15.32 -2.86 2.33
CA THR A 23 -13.97 -2.91 2.87
C THR A 23 -13.15 -1.81 2.23
N THR A 24 -12.67 -0.87 3.04
CA THR A 24 -11.77 0.18 2.59
C THR A 24 -10.35 -0.12 3.05
N TYR A 25 -9.40 0.23 2.19
CA TYR A 25 -7.99 0.05 2.42
C TYR A 25 -7.35 1.44 2.43
N SER A 26 -6.46 1.69 3.39
CA SER A 26 -5.76 2.97 3.49
C SER A 26 -4.28 2.73 3.76
N ILE A 27 -3.41 3.52 3.14
CA ILE A 27 -1.97 3.37 3.34
C ILE A 27 -1.58 3.83 4.75
N THR A 28 -0.68 3.09 5.40
CA THR A 28 -0.09 3.50 6.68
C THR A 28 1.16 4.35 6.43
N LYS A 29 1.63 5.09 7.45
CA LYS A 29 2.89 5.85 7.34
C LYS A 29 4.09 4.96 6.98
N ALA A 30 4.12 3.72 7.47
CA ALA A 30 5.15 2.75 7.13
C ALA A 30 5.02 2.29 5.67
N GLY A 31 3.79 2.05 5.20
CA GLY A 31 3.51 1.70 3.80
C GLY A 31 3.88 2.80 2.83
N ASP A 32 3.61 4.07 3.16
CA ASP A 32 3.97 5.22 2.33
C ASP A 32 5.49 5.30 2.14
N LYS A 33 6.26 5.20 3.24
CA LYS A 33 7.73 5.22 3.18
C LYS A 33 8.29 4.05 2.36
N ALA A 34 7.79 2.84 2.58
CA ALA A 34 8.23 1.65 1.85
C ALA A 34 7.89 1.75 0.35
N PHE A 35 6.71 2.29 0.03
CA PHE A 35 6.27 2.50 -1.34
C PHE A 35 7.13 3.54 -2.06
N ARG A 36 7.40 4.68 -1.42
CA ARG A 36 8.30 5.71 -1.97
C ARG A 36 9.69 5.15 -2.24
N ALA A 37 10.28 4.43 -1.28
CA ALA A 37 11.58 3.79 -1.47
C ALA A 37 11.58 2.79 -2.64
N HIS A 38 10.46 2.08 -2.85
CA HIS A 38 10.31 1.18 -3.98
C HIS A 38 10.29 1.93 -5.32
N ILE A 39 9.51 3.01 -5.41
CA ILE A 39 9.46 3.86 -6.62
C ILE A 39 10.84 4.48 -6.90
N ASP A 40 11.53 5.00 -5.88
CA ASP A 40 12.88 5.57 -6.04
C ASP A 40 13.88 4.54 -6.56
N ALA A 41 13.77 3.28 -6.13
CA ALA A 41 14.61 2.19 -6.63
C ALA A 41 14.31 1.87 -8.09
N LEU A 42 13.04 1.84 -8.47
CA LEU A 42 12.63 1.63 -9.87
C LEU A 42 13.09 2.78 -10.77
N GLU A 43 12.97 4.03 -10.31
CA GLU A 43 13.45 5.20 -11.03
C GLU A 43 14.97 5.13 -11.24
N LYS A 44 15.73 4.75 -10.21
CA LYS A 44 17.18 4.54 -10.32
C LYS A 44 17.52 3.44 -11.32
N MET A 45 16.79 2.32 -11.34
CA MET A 45 17.03 1.24 -12.30
C MET A 45 16.78 1.69 -13.74
N ILE A 46 15.68 2.40 -13.98
CA ILE A 46 15.34 2.93 -15.30
C ILE A 46 16.40 3.95 -15.75
N ASN A 47 16.79 4.88 -14.88
CA ASN A 47 17.82 5.89 -15.18
C ASN A 47 19.22 5.27 -15.37
N ALA A 48 19.56 4.19 -14.66
CA ALA A 48 20.82 3.47 -14.84
C ALA A 48 20.88 2.67 -16.14
N THR A 49 19.74 2.40 -16.78
CA THR A 49 19.64 1.68 -18.06
C THR A 49 19.68 2.65 -19.26
N LYS A 50 19.63 3.96 -19.02
CA LYS A 50 19.69 5.02 -20.03
C LYS A 50 21.13 5.50 -20.25
#